data_AF-A0A401PUW7-F1
#
_entry.id   AF-A0A401PUW7-F1
#
_cell.length_a   1.000
_cell.length_b   1.000
_cell.length_c   1.000
_cell.angle_alpha   90.00
_cell.angle_beta   90.00
_cell.angle_gamma   90.00
#
_symmetry.space_group_name_H-M   'P 1'
#
loop_
_entity.id
_entity.type
_entity.pdbx_description
1 polymer ?
#
loop_
_entity_poly.entity_id
_entity_poly.type
_entity_poly.pdbx_seq_one_letter_code
_entity_poly.pdbx_strand_id
1 'polypeptide(L)'
;GSLLGVCGNVGSGKSSLISALLGQMNLQKGVVAANGSFAFVSQQAWIFHGTVRENVLFGKVYDEGRYKNVLEACCLLQDLAILPFGDLTEIGDRGLNLSGGQKQRISIARAVYSDQDIYLLDDPLSAVDAHVGKHIFEQCVKKILRGKTVILVTHQLQCSREKKQIPPSSDTGKLDGTSPSSTWLNGSDNAAFDMTDETNDSTEGNTKNAKAMQLDGNHEKAQHEQLTKDEVNKSDSTSGKIFHYYFKAGGGYMLFLFVLFLFILMIGCTIFNGWWLGYWIQQGAGVSSPDTTNARSHL
;
A
#
# COMPACT_ATOMS: atom_id res chain seq x y z
N GLY A 1 -3.36 5.05 -27.19
CA GLY A 1 -2.89 5.38 -25.83
C GLY A 1 -1.45 4.98 -25.68
N SER A 2 -0.73 5.67 -24.79
CA SER A 2 0.68 5.43 -24.47
C SER A 2 0.87 5.24 -22.96
N LEU A 3 1.92 4.51 -22.59
CA LEU A 3 2.38 4.38 -21.22
C LEU A 3 3.51 5.38 -20.98
N LEU A 4 3.31 6.30 -20.03
CA LEU A 4 4.29 7.27 -19.58
C LEU A 4 4.76 6.93 -18.16
N GLY A 5 6.04 6.62 -18.00
CA GLY A 5 6.67 6.45 -16.70
C GLY A 5 7.24 7.77 -16.17
N VAL A 6 6.88 8.13 -14.95
CA VAL A 6 7.40 9.31 -14.23
C VAL A 6 8.13 8.86 -12.98
N CYS A 7 9.44 9.04 -12.98
CA CYS A 7 10.32 8.53 -11.93
C CYS A 7 11.14 9.67 -11.31
N GLY A 8 11.38 9.59 -10.00
CA GLY A 8 12.16 10.59 -9.26
C GLY A 8 12.11 10.38 -7.75
N ASN A 9 12.99 11.05 -7.00
CA ASN A 9 13.11 10.91 -5.55
C ASN A 9 11.82 11.26 -4.79
N VAL A 10 11.68 10.77 -3.55
CA VAL A 10 10.60 11.21 -2.65
C VAL A 10 10.67 12.73 -2.46
N GLY A 11 9.52 13.41 -2.49
CA GLY A 11 9.45 14.87 -2.39
C GLY A 11 9.70 15.64 -3.69
N SER A 12 9.94 14.97 -4.82
CA SER A 12 10.16 15.65 -6.11
C SER A 12 8.90 16.22 -6.78
N GLY A 13 7.72 16.14 -6.12
CA GLY A 13 6.46 16.68 -6.64
C GLY A 13 5.67 15.78 -7.59
N LYS A 14 5.97 14.47 -7.70
CA LYS A 14 5.25 13.54 -8.60
C LYS A 14 3.76 13.40 -8.25
N SER A 15 3.44 13.20 -6.97
CA SER A 15 2.04 13.17 -6.52
C SER A 15 1.35 14.53 -6.69
N SER A 16 2.10 15.63 -6.60
CA SER A 16 1.59 16.98 -6.89
C SER A 16 1.25 17.15 -8.37
N LEU A 17 2.04 16.57 -9.28
CA LEU A 17 1.72 16.52 -10.72
C LEU A 17 0.41 15.78 -10.97
N ILE A 18 0.20 14.61 -10.36
CA ILE A 18 -1.07 13.88 -10.46
C ILE A 18 -2.23 14.72 -9.89
N SER A 19 -2.04 15.35 -8.73
CA SER A 19 -3.06 16.18 -8.10
C SER A 19 -3.45 17.39 -8.97
N ALA A 20 -2.48 17.98 -9.69
CA ALA A 20 -2.73 19.05 -10.65
C ALA A 20 -3.53 18.53 -11.87
N LEU A 21 -3.22 17.34 -12.38
CA LEU A 21 -3.98 16.70 -13.46
C LEU A 21 -5.43 16.38 -13.07
N LEU A 22 -5.65 15.99 -11.81
CA LEU A 22 -6.98 15.75 -11.24
C LEU A 22 -7.75 17.04 -10.91
N GLY A 23 -7.12 18.22 -11.03
CA GLY A 23 -7.72 19.50 -10.65
C GLY A 23 -7.87 19.69 -9.13
N GLN A 24 -7.17 18.90 -8.32
CA GLN A 24 -7.19 18.97 -6.84
C GLN A 24 -6.15 19.95 -6.28
N MET A 25 -5.31 20.54 -7.13
CA MET A 25 -4.25 21.47 -6.74
C MET A 25 -4.34 22.78 -7.53
N ASN A 26 -4.11 23.91 -6.86
CA ASN A 26 -4.13 25.23 -7.49
C ASN A 26 -2.92 25.41 -8.42
N LEU A 27 -3.19 25.64 -9.70
CA LEU A 27 -2.17 25.93 -10.70
C LEU A 27 -1.73 27.39 -10.59
N GLN A 28 -0.43 27.63 -10.32
CA GLN A 28 0.12 28.98 -10.22
C GLN A 28 0.40 29.60 -11.59
N LYS A 29 0.92 28.80 -12.54
CA LYS A 29 1.30 29.21 -13.90
C LYS A 29 1.15 28.03 -14.86
N GLY A 30 0.92 28.33 -16.14
CA GLY A 30 0.78 27.33 -17.20
C GLY A 30 -0.67 26.94 -17.47
N VAL A 31 -0.86 25.89 -18.27
CA VAL A 31 -2.18 25.35 -18.62
C VAL A 31 -2.14 23.84 -18.43
N VAL A 32 -3.15 23.30 -17.76
CA VAL A 32 -3.40 21.86 -17.64
C VAL A 32 -4.71 21.57 -18.35
N ALA A 33 -4.68 20.68 -19.33
CA ALA A 33 -5.84 20.25 -20.08
C ALA A 33 -5.80 18.74 -20.25
N ALA A 34 -6.94 18.09 -20.03
CA ALA A 34 -7.12 16.67 -20.28
C ALA A 34 -8.52 16.45 -20.85
N ASN A 35 -8.62 15.50 -21.77
CA ASN A 35 -9.88 15.15 -22.42
C ASN A 35 -10.09 13.65 -22.32
N GLY A 36 -11.24 13.25 -21.78
CA GLY A 36 -11.57 11.86 -21.49
C GLY A 36 -11.86 11.61 -20.02
N SER A 37 -12.23 10.39 -19.70
CA SER A 37 -12.50 9.97 -18.34
C SER A 37 -11.24 9.51 -17.61
N PHE A 38 -11.24 9.66 -16.28
CA PHE A 38 -10.12 9.31 -15.43
C PHE A 38 -10.40 8.10 -14.53
N ALA A 39 -9.39 7.25 -14.40
CA ALA A 39 -9.25 6.28 -13.32
C ALA A 39 -8.00 6.64 -12.52
N PHE A 40 -8.11 6.65 -11.20
CA PHE A 40 -7.02 7.01 -10.29
C PHE A 40 -6.75 5.89 -9.28
N VAL A 41 -5.48 5.52 -9.16
CA VAL A 41 -4.97 4.64 -8.10
C VAL A 41 -4.01 5.45 -7.26
N SER A 42 -4.36 5.65 -5.99
CA SER A 42 -3.54 6.36 -5.01
C SER A 42 -2.42 5.49 -4.47
N GLN A 43 -1.35 6.15 -4.00
CA GLN A 43 -0.23 5.51 -3.29
C GLN A 43 -0.71 4.74 -2.06
N GLN A 44 -1.65 5.31 -1.31
CA GLN A 44 -2.35 4.61 -0.23
C GLN A 44 -3.70 4.12 -0.75
N ALA A 45 -3.85 2.82 -0.98
CA ALA A 45 -5.13 2.26 -1.37
C ALA A 45 -6.22 2.51 -0.34
N TRP A 46 -7.36 2.98 -0.84
CA TRP A 46 -8.55 3.22 -0.04
C TRP A 46 -9.60 2.17 -0.36
N ILE A 47 -10.22 1.62 0.68
CA ILE A 47 -11.26 0.60 0.61
C ILE A 47 -12.44 1.13 1.41
N PHE A 48 -13.62 1.12 0.80
CA PHE A 48 -14.85 1.52 1.49
C PHE A 48 -15.57 0.31 2.05
N HIS A 49 -16.45 0.59 3.00
CA HIS A 49 -17.30 -0.40 3.63
C HIS A 49 -18.21 -1.07 2.60
N GLY A 50 -18.16 -2.40 2.51
CA GLY A 50 -18.90 -3.20 1.53
C GLY A 50 -18.15 -4.48 1.18
N THR A 51 -18.63 -5.23 0.21
CA THR A 51 -17.96 -6.46 -0.23
C THR A 51 -16.72 -6.18 -1.08
N VAL A 52 -15.86 -7.19 -1.27
CA VAL A 52 -14.74 -7.10 -2.23
C VAL A 52 -15.28 -6.79 -3.63
N ARG A 53 -16.37 -7.46 -4.04
CA ARG A 53 -17.02 -7.26 -5.33
C ARG A 53 -17.48 -5.82 -5.50
N GLU A 54 -18.20 -5.26 -4.52
CA GLU A 54 -18.64 -3.86 -4.57
C GLU A 54 -17.45 -2.91 -4.67
N ASN A 55 -16.37 -3.19 -3.93
CA ASN A 55 -15.14 -2.42 -4.01
C ASN A 55 -14.51 -2.42 -5.40
N VAL A 56 -14.54 -3.54 -6.13
CA VAL A 56 -14.02 -3.63 -7.49
C VAL A 56 -14.99 -3.00 -8.51
N LEU A 57 -16.29 -3.26 -8.39
CA LEU A 57 -17.30 -2.73 -9.32
C LEU A 57 -17.46 -1.22 -9.22
N PHE A 58 -17.44 -0.69 -7.99
CA PHE A 58 -17.55 0.74 -7.69
C PHE A 58 -18.69 1.45 -8.43
N GLY A 59 -19.88 0.86 -8.37
CA GLY A 59 -21.09 1.37 -9.02
C GLY A 59 -21.24 1.04 -10.50
N LYS A 60 -20.28 0.31 -11.10
CA LYS A 60 -20.42 -0.24 -12.46
C LYS A 60 -21.26 -1.52 -12.46
N VAL A 61 -21.88 -1.82 -13.61
CA VAL A 61 -22.65 -3.05 -13.83
C VAL A 61 -21.72 -4.26 -13.75
N TYR A 62 -22.18 -5.32 -13.09
CA TYR A 62 -21.45 -6.58 -13.02
C TYR A 62 -21.51 -7.33 -14.36
N ASP A 63 -20.33 -7.44 -14.98
CA ASP A 63 -20.02 -8.30 -16.12
C ASP A 63 -19.05 -9.39 -15.65
N GLU A 64 -19.51 -10.65 -15.66
CA GLU A 64 -18.76 -11.80 -15.16
C GLU A 64 -17.45 -12.05 -15.92
N GLY A 65 -17.47 -11.97 -17.26
CA GLY A 65 -16.31 -12.24 -18.10
C GLY A 65 -15.22 -11.20 -17.89
N ARG A 66 -15.62 -9.94 -17.86
CA ARG A 66 -14.72 -8.83 -17.56
C ARG A 66 -14.20 -8.90 -16.13
N TYR A 67 -15.07 -9.17 -15.17
CA TYR A 67 -14.72 -9.19 -13.75
C TYR A 67 -13.68 -10.27 -13.46
N LYS A 68 -13.91 -11.49 -13.97
CA LYS A 68 -12.95 -12.60 -13.85
C LYS A 68 -11.59 -12.26 -14.46
N ASN A 69 -11.57 -11.67 -15.65
CA ASN A 69 -10.33 -11.25 -16.32
C ASN A 69 -9.56 -10.21 -15.48
N VAL A 70 -10.25 -9.22 -14.91
CA VAL A 70 -9.62 -8.20 -14.05
C VAL A 70 -9.07 -8.83 -12.76
N LEU A 71 -9.81 -9.73 -12.12
CA LEU A 71 -9.33 -10.42 -10.91
C LEU A 71 -8.09 -11.28 -11.17
N GLU A 72 -8.03 -11.96 -12.31
CA GLU A 72 -6.88 -12.76 -12.72
C GLU A 72 -5.64 -11.89 -13.02
N ALA A 73 -5.82 -10.80 -13.78
CA ALA A 73 -4.73 -9.88 -14.09
C ALA A 73 -4.20 -9.15 -12.85
N CYS A 74 -5.05 -8.93 -11.84
CA CYS A 74 -4.66 -8.29 -10.59
C CYS A 74 -4.19 -9.29 -9.52
N CYS A 75 -4.03 -10.59 -9.82
CA CYS A 75 -3.69 -11.63 -8.84
C CYS A 75 -4.64 -11.75 -7.63
N LEU A 76 -5.91 -11.35 -7.76
CA LEU A 76 -6.86 -11.37 -6.65
C LEU A 76 -7.48 -12.74 -6.40
N LEU A 77 -7.43 -13.66 -7.36
CA LEU A 77 -8.04 -14.99 -7.21
C LEU A 77 -7.51 -15.77 -6.00
N GLN A 78 -6.21 -15.65 -5.71
CA GLN A 78 -5.58 -16.28 -4.55
C GLN A 78 -6.05 -15.64 -3.24
N ASP A 79 -6.22 -14.31 -3.22
CA ASP A 79 -6.76 -13.62 -2.04
C ASP A 79 -8.18 -14.05 -1.76
N LEU A 80 -9.02 -14.11 -2.80
CA LEU A 80 -10.42 -14.51 -2.69
C LEU A 80 -10.56 -15.96 -2.20
N ALA A 81 -9.66 -16.86 -2.56
CA ALA A 81 -9.70 -18.25 -2.13
C ALA A 81 -9.49 -18.42 -0.61
N ILE A 82 -8.84 -17.46 0.05
CA ILE A 82 -8.56 -17.48 1.49
C ILE A 82 -9.71 -16.80 2.28
N LEU A 83 -10.50 -15.95 1.62
CA LEU A 83 -11.61 -15.25 2.25
C LEU A 83 -12.82 -16.18 2.43
N PRO A 84 -13.53 -16.11 3.58
CA PRO A 84 -14.60 -17.05 3.93
C PRO A 84 -15.78 -17.06 2.94
N PHE A 85 -16.03 -15.94 2.26
CA PHE A 85 -17.11 -15.81 1.27
C PHE A 85 -16.60 -15.36 -0.10
N GLY A 86 -15.31 -15.59 -0.39
CA GLY A 86 -14.71 -15.14 -1.63
C GLY A 86 -14.88 -13.63 -1.84
N ASP A 87 -15.38 -13.24 -3.00
CA ASP A 87 -15.58 -11.84 -3.37
C ASP A 87 -16.82 -11.19 -2.74
N LEU A 88 -17.70 -11.98 -2.14
CA LEU A 88 -18.84 -11.51 -1.34
C LEU A 88 -18.45 -11.26 0.12
N THR A 89 -17.18 -11.47 0.49
CA THR A 89 -16.71 -11.19 1.85
C THR A 89 -16.83 -9.70 2.15
N GLU A 90 -17.51 -9.40 3.25
CA GLU A 90 -17.66 -8.03 3.75
C GLU A 90 -16.33 -7.50 4.27
N ILE A 91 -15.98 -6.30 3.81
CA ILE A 91 -14.81 -5.57 4.24
C ILE A 91 -15.25 -4.49 5.22
N GLY A 92 -14.84 -4.63 6.48
CA GLY A 92 -15.09 -3.63 7.53
C GLY A 92 -14.40 -2.29 7.25
N ASP A 93 -14.67 -1.30 8.10
CA ASP A 93 -14.20 0.07 7.91
C ASP A 93 -12.69 0.16 7.66
N ARG A 94 -12.30 0.89 6.60
CA ARG A 94 -10.91 1.05 6.13
C ARG A 94 -10.19 -0.27 5.78
N GLY A 95 -10.93 -1.36 5.59
CA GLY A 95 -10.39 -2.67 5.25
C GLY A 95 -9.49 -3.28 6.32
N LEU A 96 -9.85 -3.15 7.60
CA LEU A 96 -9.08 -3.72 8.72
C LEU A 96 -8.76 -5.23 8.55
N ASN A 97 -9.56 -5.96 7.77
CA ASN A 97 -9.39 -7.39 7.53
C ASN A 97 -8.42 -7.74 6.39
N LEU A 98 -7.83 -6.74 5.72
CA LEU A 98 -6.98 -6.94 4.52
C LEU A 98 -5.56 -6.43 4.74
N SER A 99 -4.59 -7.13 4.15
CA SER A 99 -3.19 -6.67 4.09
C SER A 99 -3.04 -5.45 3.18
N GLY A 100 -1.95 -4.68 3.33
CA GLY A 100 -1.68 -3.52 2.47
C GLY A 100 -1.65 -3.87 0.98
N GLY A 101 -0.98 -4.99 0.62
CA GLY A 101 -0.93 -5.47 -0.76
C GLY A 101 -2.29 -5.90 -1.31
N GLN A 102 -3.15 -6.50 -0.49
CA GLN A 102 -4.53 -6.85 -0.89
C GLN A 102 -5.37 -5.61 -1.18
N LYS A 103 -5.31 -4.60 -0.29
CA LYS A 103 -5.99 -3.31 -0.52
C LYS A 103 -5.51 -2.68 -1.83
N GLN A 104 -4.21 -2.74 -2.08
CA GLN A 104 -3.60 -2.22 -3.30
C GLN A 104 -4.12 -2.93 -4.55
N ARG A 105 -4.13 -4.26 -4.57
CA ARG A 105 -4.66 -5.05 -5.68
C ARG A 105 -6.14 -4.77 -5.95
N ILE A 106 -6.96 -4.62 -4.90
CA ILE A 106 -8.38 -4.24 -5.05
C ILE A 106 -8.52 -2.84 -5.66
N SER A 107 -7.69 -1.88 -5.23
CA SER A 107 -7.67 -0.51 -5.79
C SER A 107 -7.30 -0.50 -7.27
N ILE A 108 -6.31 -1.30 -7.68
CA ILE A 108 -5.92 -1.47 -9.09
C ILE A 108 -7.06 -2.12 -9.88
N ALA A 109 -7.64 -3.20 -9.35
CA ALA A 109 -8.77 -3.88 -9.97
C ALA A 109 -9.96 -2.93 -10.16
N ARG A 110 -10.28 -2.10 -9.17
CA ARG A 110 -11.31 -1.05 -9.25
C ARG A 110 -11.05 -0.08 -10.41
N ALA A 111 -9.83 0.43 -10.53
CA ALA A 111 -9.47 1.33 -11.61
C ALA A 111 -9.64 0.64 -12.97
N VAL A 112 -9.13 -0.57 -13.13
CA VAL A 112 -9.14 -1.29 -14.41
C VAL A 112 -10.56 -1.75 -14.80
N TYR A 113 -11.38 -2.10 -13.80
CA TYR A 113 -12.79 -2.42 -14.00
C TYR A 113 -13.64 -1.19 -14.38
N SER A 114 -13.15 0.02 -14.18
CA SER A 114 -13.91 1.21 -14.57
C SER A 114 -13.86 1.55 -16.07
N ASP A 115 -12.92 0.96 -16.84
CA ASP A 115 -12.65 1.20 -18.28
C ASP A 115 -12.65 2.68 -18.67
N GLN A 116 -11.70 3.44 -18.12
CA GLN A 116 -11.57 4.86 -18.44
C GLN A 116 -10.57 5.11 -19.56
N ASP A 117 -10.47 6.35 -20.04
CA ASP A 117 -9.53 6.72 -21.10
C ASP A 117 -8.11 6.96 -20.58
N ILE A 118 -8.02 7.56 -19.39
CA ILE A 118 -6.78 8.00 -18.75
C ILE A 118 -6.65 7.37 -17.38
N TYR A 119 -5.52 6.69 -17.14
CA TYR A 119 -5.17 6.06 -15.87
C TYR A 119 -4.01 6.80 -15.22
N LEU A 120 -4.24 7.26 -14.00
CA LEU A 120 -3.23 7.90 -13.15
C LEU A 120 -2.89 6.93 -12.02
N LEU A 121 -1.66 6.43 -12.01
CA LEU A 121 -1.22 5.42 -11.05
C LEU A 121 -0.08 6.01 -10.20
N ASP A 122 -0.36 6.31 -8.94
CA ASP A 122 0.63 6.84 -7.99
C ASP A 122 1.22 5.69 -7.16
N ASP A 123 2.43 5.26 -7.52
CA ASP A 123 3.20 4.18 -6.90
C ASP A 123 2.40 2.90 -6.60
N PRO A 124 1.65 2.37 -7.59
CA PRO A 124 0.62 1.35 -7.37
C PRO A 124 1.17 -0.01 -6.93
N LEU A 125 2.46 -0.29 -7.14
CA LEU A 125 3.09 -1.60 -6.86
C LEU A 125 3.92 -1.61 -5.58
N SER A 126 4.05 -0.48 -4.88
CA SER A 126 4.94 -0.32 -3.72
C SER A 126 4.60 -1.23 -2.54
N ALA A 127 3.33 -1.57 -2.35
CA ALA A 127 2.83 -2.43 -1.28
C ALA A 127 2.69 -3.91 -1.70
N VAL A 128 3.15 -4.26 -2.91
CA VAL A 128 2.98 -5.58 -3.51
C VAL A 128 4.34 -6.24 -3.69
N ASP A 129 4.40 -7.55 -3.46
CA ASP A 129 5.59 -8.36 -3.73
C ASP A 129 6.09 -8.20 -5.17
N ALA A 130 7.40 -8.28 -5.41
CA ALA A 130 8.00 -8.02 -6.72
C ALA A 130 7.47 -8.95 -7.82
N HIS A 131 7.28 -10.24 -7.53
CA HIS A 131 6.76 -11.20 -8.51
C HIS A 131 5.30 -10.89 -8.86
N VAL A 132 4.49 -10.61 -7.85
CA VAL A 132 3.08 -10.21 -8.05
C VAL A 132 3.00 -8.87 -8.79
N GLY A 133 3.86 -7.91 -8.44
CA GLY A 133 3.95 -6.60 -9.09
C GLY A 133 4.28 -6.72 -10.58
N LYS A 134 5.24 -7.58 -10.93
CA LYS A 134 5.60 -7.87 -12.33
C LYS A 134 4.41 -8.44 -13.11
N HIS A 135 3.72 -9.43 -12.55
CA HIS A 135 2.53 -10.01 -13.18
C HIS A 135 1.44 -8.97 -13.41
N ILE A 136 1.15 -8.13 -12.39
CA ILE A 136 0.16 -7.05 -12.52
C ILE A 136 0.58 -6.06 -13.60
N PHE A 137 1.85 -5.68 -13.67
CA PHE A 137 2.32 -4.76 -14.71
C PHE A 137 2.16 -5.37 -16.12
N GLU A 138 2.52 -6.63 -16.31
CA GLU A 138 2.44 -7.30 -17.60
C GLU A 138 0.99 -7.59 -18.03
N GLN A 139 0.16 -8.16 -17.16
CA GLN A 139 -1.20 -8.54 -17.50
C GLN A 139 -2.16 -7.35 -17.44
N CYS A 140 -2.04 -6.51 -16.42
CA CYS A 140 -2.97 -5.42 -16.22
C CYS A 140 -2.56 -4.18 -17.03
N VAL A 141 -1.35 -3.66 -16.82
CA VAL A 141 -0.92 -2.39 -17.44
C VAL A 141 -0.59 -2.56 -18.93
N LYS A 142 0.16 -3.61 -19.32
CA LYS A 142 0.56 -3.81 -20.72
C LYS A 142 -0.53 -4.46 -21.59
N LYS A 143 -1.31 -5.41 -21.05
CA LYS A 143 -2.34 -6.12 -21.84
C LYS A 143 -3.73 -5.52 -21.71
N ILE A 144 -4.31 -5.44 -20.50
CA ILE A 144 -5.69 -4.94 -20.35
C ILE A 144 -5.80 -3.45 -20.72
N LEU A 145 -4.86 -2.62 -20.24
CA LEU A 145 -4.87 -1.17 -20.55
C LEU A 145 -4.26 -0.82 -21.91
N ARG A 146 -4.07 -1.82 -22.79
CA ARG A 146 -3.52 -1.59 -24.12
C ARG A 146 -4.41 -0.61 -24.90
N GLY A 147 -3.78 0.44 -25.43
CA GLY A 147 -4.48 1.47 -26.18
C GLY A 147 -5.05 2.61 -25.32
N LYS A 148 -5.06 2.49 -23.99
CA LYS A 148 -5.41 3.56 -23.05
C LYS A 148 -4.20 4.44 -22.73
N THR A 149 -4.43 5.62 -22.17
CA THR A 149 -3.35 6.51 -21.71
C THR A 149 -3.06 6.19 -20.25
N VAL A 150 -1.82 5.82 -19.93
CA VAL A 150 -1.42 5.44 -18.56
C VAL A 150 -0.25 6.30 -18.13
N ILE A 151 -0.40 7.01 -17.02
CA ILE A 151 0.66 7.75 -16.34
C ILE A 151 1.00 6.98 -15.07
N LEU A 152 2.16 6.35 -15.08
CA LEU A 152 2.68 5.57 -13.95
C LEU A 152 3.77 6.36 -13.24
N VAL A 153 3.45 6.80 -12.03
CA VAL A 153 4.41 7.41 -11.11
C VAL A 153 5.00 6.33 -10.22
N THR A 154 6.32 6.28 -10.07
CA THR A 154 6.96 5.41 -9.08
C THR A 154 8.21 6.05 -8.47
N HIS A 155 8.51 5.64 -7.23
CA HIS A 155 9.72 6.01 -6.52
C HIS A 155 10.86 4.99 -6.69
N GLN A 156 10.55 3.77 -7.14
CA GLN A 156 11.54 2.69 -7.23
C GLN A 156 12.48 2.92 -8.42
N LEU A 157 13.79 2.90 -8.12
CA LEU A 157 14.90 3.22 -9.02
C LEU A 157 15.13 2.20 -10.15
N GLN A 158 14.33 1.14 -10.24
CA GLN A 158 14.38 0.18 -11.36
C GLN A 158 14.11 0.88 -12.72
N CYS A 159 13.49 2.06 -12.67
CA CYS A 159 13.33 3.01 -13.77
C CYS A 159 14.66 3.51 -14.40
N SER A 160 15.81 3.24 -13.78
CA SER A 160 17.11 3.79 -14.18
C SER A 160 18.13 2.70 -14.51
N ARG A 161 17.90 1.89 -15.55
CA ARG A 161 18.96 1.02 -16.10
C ARG A 161 19.30 1.16 -17.57
N GLU A 162 18.72 2.12 -18.29
CA GLU A 162 19.18 2.43 -19.64
C GLU A 162 19.29 3.93 -19.89
N LYS A 163 20.46 4.50 -19.58
CA LYS A 163 20.90 5.77 -20.18
C LYS A 163 21.26 5.49 -21.64
N LYS A 164 20.29 5.48 -22.55
CA LYS A 164 20.59 5.64 -23.97
C LYS A 164 20.45 7.12 -24.33
N GLN A 165 21.61 7.74 -24.50
CA GLN A 165 21.79 9.14 -24.87
C GLN A 165 21.13 9.40 -26.23
N ILE A 166 20.01 10.13 -26.23
CA ILE A 166 19.42 10.67 -27.47
C ILE A 166 20.11 12.02 -27.72
N PRO A 167 20.74 12.25 -28.90
CA PRO A 167 21.31 13.54 -29.22
C PRO A 167 20.20 14.58 -29.40
N PRO A 168 20.44 15.87 -29.10
CA PRO A 168 19.42 16.89 -29.21
C PRO A 168 19.07 17.12 -30.69
N SER A 169 17.92 16.62 -31.13
CA SER A 169 17.31 17.07 -32.38
C SER A 169 16.76 18.47 -32.15
N SER A 170 17.39 19.44 -32.80
CA SER A 170 16.98 20.84 -32.90
C SER A 170 15.54 20.94 -33.42
N ASP A 171 14.65 21.42 -32.55
CA ASP A 171 13.47 22.26 -32.83
C ASP A 171 12.32 21.92 -31.88
N THR A 172 12.44 22.40 -30.63
CA THR A 172 11.29 22.75 -29.77
C THR A 172 11.81 23.48 -28.53
N GLY A 173 10.99 24.43 -28.05
CA GLY A 173 11.35 25.49 -27.10
C GLY A 173 12.24 25.07 -25.92
N LYS A 174 13.34 25.81 -25.78
CA LYS A 174 14.29 25.80 -24.68
C LYS A 174 13.57 26.06 -23.34
N LEU A 175 13.58 25.07 -22.44
CA LEU A 175 13.32 25.29 -21.01
C LEU A 175 14.66 25.34 -20.28
N ASP A 176 15.20 26.55 -20.15
CA ASP A 176 16.31 26.82 -19.24
C ASP A 176 15.77 26.90 -17.81
N GLY A 177 16.32 26.07 -16.91
CA GLY A 177 16.34 26.34 -15.47
C GLY A 177 15.76 25.28 -14.53
N THR A 178 16.68 24.60 -13.82
CA THR A 178 16.54 23.96 -12.49
C THR A 178 16.41 22.43 -12.44
N SER A 179 17.55 21.79 -12.11
CA SER A 179 17.76 20.43 -11.54
C SER A 179 17.31 19.17 -12.32
N PRO A 180 18.22 18.18 -12.57
CA PRO A 180 17.94 17.00 -13.40
C PRO A 180 17.42 15.79 -12.59
N SER A 181 16.29 15.90 -11.88
CA SER A 181 15.81 14.81 -11.01
C SER A 181 14.52 14.11 -11.45
N SER A 182 13.92 14.50 -12.58
CA SER A 182 12.78 13.78 -13.18
C SER A 182 13.10 13.32 -14.59
N THR A 183 13.31 12.02 -14.74
CA THR A 183 13.54 11.39 -16.04
C THR A 183 12.20 10.89 -16.57
N TRP A 184 11.84 11.31 -17.78
CA TRP A 184 10.63 10.89 -18.49
C TRP A 184 10.96 9.69 -19.37
N LEU A 185 10.19 8.61 -19.27
CA LEU A 185 10.44 7.38 -20.02
C LEU A 185 9.19 6.98 -20.82
N ASN A 186 9.32 6.91 -22.15
CA ASN A 186 8.27 6.41 -23.05
C ASN A 186 8.21 4.88 -23.01
N GLY A 187 7.15 4.33 -22.42
CA GLY A 187 7.07 2.94 -21.98
C GLY A 187 6.67 1.89 -23.02
N SER A 188 6.93 2.06 -24.33
CA SER A 188 6.66 0.97 -25.27
C SER A 188 7.70 -0.15 -25.20
N ASP A 189 8.97 0.17 -25.02
CA ASP A 189 10.09 -0.80 -25.14
C ASP A 189 11.21 -0.63 -24.08
N ASN A 190 10.94 0.06 -22.97
CA ASN A 190 11.99 0.39 -22.01
C ASN A 190 12.21 -0.70 -20.95
N ALA A 191 13.47 -1.18 -20.85
CA ALA A 191 13.97 -2.07 -19.80
C ALA A 191 13.90 -1.46 -18.37
N ALA A 192 13.62 -0.16 -18.27
CA ALA A 192 13.38 0.58 -17.03
C ALA A 192 12.20 0.05 -16.19
N PHE A 193 11.30 -0.75 -16.76
CA PHE A 193 10.21 -1.39 -16.01
C PHE A 193 10.35 -2.92 -15.98
N ASP A 194 11.52 -3.45 -16.33
CA ASP A 194 11.79 -4.88 -16.21
C ASP A 194 12.17 -5.21 -14.76
N MET A 195 11.22 -5.83 -14.03
CA MET A 195 11.38 -6.21 -12.62
C MET A 195 12.14 -7.55 -12.45
N THR A 196 12.94 -7.98 -13.45
CA THR A 196 13.65 -9.28 -13.45
C THR A 196 14.91 -9.34 -12.60
N ASP A 197 15.45 -8.20 -12.14
CA ASP A 197 16.80 -8.12 -11.60
C ASP A 197 16.94 -8.39 -10.08
N GLU A 198 15.91 -8.91 -9.41
CA GLU A 198 16.05 -9.46 -8.05
C GLU A 198 16.31 -10.98 -8.07
N THR A 199 17.35 -11.40 -8.78
CA THR A 199 17.98 -12.70 -8.51
C THR A 199 19.22 -12.47 -7.66
N ASN A 200 19.16 -13.02 -6.44
CA ASN A 200 20.25 -13.07 -5.47
C ASN A 200 21.61 -13.30 -6.13
N ASP A 201 22.54 -12.42 -5.80
CA ASP A 201 23.98 -12.62 -5.93
C ASP A 201 24.39 -13.77 -5.00
N SER A 202 24.50 -14.97 -5.57
CA SER A 202 25.28 -16.06 -4.99
C SER A 202 26.26 -16.56 -6.04
N THR A 203 27.45 -15.97 -5.96
CA THR A 203 28.72 -16.40 -6.54
C THR A 203 28.83 -17.91 -6.81
N GLU A 204 29.32 -18.21 -8.01
CA GLU A 204 29.61 -19.53 -8.56
C GLU A 204 30.43 -20.45 -7.66
N GLY A 205 30.05 -21.73 -7.65
CA GLY A 205 30.82 -22.84 -7.11
C GLY A 205 30.47 -24.14 -7.84
N ASN A 206 31.15 -24.36 -8.96
CA ASN A 206 31.01 -25.49 -9.88
C ASN A 206 31.29 -26.85 -9.21
N THR A 207 30.53 -27.91 -9.53
CA THR A 207 31.02 -29.20 -10.11
C THR A 207 29.99 -30.33 -9.98
N LYS A 208 29.47 -30.74 -11.14
CA LYS A 208 29.19 -32.12 -11.63
C LYS A 208 29.03 -33.25 -10.59
N ASN A 209 27.87 -33.91 -10.61
CA ASN A 209 27.78 -35.33 -11.00
C ASN A 209 26.33 -35.79 -11.20
N ALA A 210 26.14 -36.53 -12.29
CA ALA A 210 24.91 -37.22 -12.64
C ALA A 210 24.68 -38.46 -11.76
N LYS A 211 23.42 -38.76 -11.43
CA LYS A 211 22.85 -40.13 -11.49
C LYS A 211 21.33 -40.11 -11.30
N ALA A 212 20.67 -40.87 -12.16
CA ALA A 212 19.25 -41.17 -12.16
C ALA A 212 18.81 -41.98 -10.93
N MET A 213 17.56 -41.81 -10.48
CA MET A 213 16.61 -42.89 -10.13
C MET A 213 15.28 -42.27 -9.69
N GLN A 214 14.16 -42.72 -10.27
CA GLN A 214 12.82 -42.50 -9.74
C GLN A 214 12.63 -43.32 -8.44
N LEU A 215 11.96 -42.76 -7.41
CA LEU A 215 10.69 -43.26 -6.84
C LEU A 215 10.30 -42.52 -5.54
N ASP A 216 8.97 -42.46 -5.35
CA ASP A 216 8.22 -42.39 -4.10
C ASP A 216 8.02 -41.07 -3.34
N GLY A 217 6.84 -40.49 -3.58
CA GLY A 217 6.25 -39.46 -2.76
C GLY A 217 5.53 -40.06 -1.57
N ASN A 218 6.12 -39.99 -0.37
CA ASN A 218 5.34 -40.00 0.88
C ASN A 218 6.07 -39.46 2.13
N HIS A 219 7.21 -38.75 1.99
CA HIS A 219 8.05 -38.40 3.14
C HIS A 219 8.01 -36.92 3.59
N GLU A 220 7.40 -36.00 2.82
CA GLU A 220 7.43 -34.56 3.16
C GLU A 220 6.40 -34.13 4.23
N LYS A 221 5.29 -34.86 4.41
CA LYS A 221 4.27 -34.48 5.40
C LYS A 221 4.68 -34.75 6.85
N ALA A 222 5.54 -35.74 7.09
CA ALA A 222 6.00 -36.08 8.44
C ALA A 222 7.09 -35.12 8.96
N GLN A 223 7.94 -34.59 8.06
CA GLN A 223 9.02 -33.67 8.47
C GLN A 223 8.51 -32.25 8.73
N HIS A 224 7.48 -31.79 8.02
CA HIS A 224 6.95 -30.43 8.24
C HIS A 224 6.21 -30.30 9.58
N GLU A 225 5.50 -31.34 10.05
CA GLU A 225 4.79 -31.33 11.34
C GLU A 225 5.73 -31.46 12.55
N GLN A 226 6.90 -32.08 12.41
CA GLN A 226 7.90 -32.16 13.48
C GLN A 226 8.66 -30.84 13.66
N LEU A 227 8.96 -30.12 12.56
CA LEU A 227 9.64 -28.83 12.63
C LEU A 227 8.77 -27.74 13.28
N THR A 228 7.44 -27.78 13.11
CA THR A 228 6.54 -26.79 13.74
C THR A 228 6.36 -27.03 15.24
N LYS A 229 6.50 -28.28 15.73
CA LYS A 229 6.39 -28.59 17.16
C LYS A 229 7.68 -28.28 17.93
N ASP A 230 8.83 -28.38 17.27
CA ASP A 230 10.12 -28.04 17.87
C ASP A 230 10.39 -26.52 17.93
N GLU A 231 9.81 -25.72 17.02
CA GLU A 231 9.88 -24.25 17.11
C GLU A 231 9.02 -23.68 18.25
N VAL A 232 7.80 -24.21 18.46
CA VAL A 232 6.88 -23.73 19.51
C VAL A 232 7.39 -24.08 20.92
N ASN A 233 8.07 -25.21 21.10
CA ASN A 233 8.65 -25.59 22.40
C ASN A 233 9.97 -24.88 22.70
N LYS A 234 10.65 -24.29 21.70
CA LYS A 234 11.93 -23.59 21.87
C LYS A 234 11.78 -22.06 21.99
N SER A 235 10.64 -21.52 21.56
CA SER A 235 10.29 -20.10 21.74
C SER A 235 10.01 -19.71 23.19
N ASP A 236 9.57 -20.64 24.05
CA ASP A 236 9.21 -20.32 25.43
C ASP A 236 10.43 -20.19 26.39
N SER A 237 11.56 -20.85 26.08
CA SER A 237 12.72 -20.89 26.99
C SER A 237 13.84 -19.89 26.64
N THR A 238 13.82 -19.29 25.45
CA THR A 238 14.91 -18.40 24.98
C THR A 238 14.58 -16.92 25.06
N SER A 239 13.30 -16.57 25.15
CA SER A 239 12.83 -15.18 25.17
C SER A 239 13.41 -14.36 26.33
N GLY A 240 13.39 -14.90 27.56
CA GLY A 240 13.89 -14.19 28.75
C GLY A 240 15.39 -13.84 28.71
N LYS A 241 16.21 -14.65 28.04
CA LYS A 241 17.66 -14.40 27.89
C LYS A 241 17.92 -13.31 26.86
N ILE A 242 17.15 -13.29 25.78
CA ILE A 242 17.25 -12.25 24.74
C ILE A 242 16.83 -10.90 25.32
N PHE A 243 15.71 -10.85 26.07
CA PHE A 243 15.29 -9.65 26.78
C PHE A 243 16.37 -9.15 27.76
N HIS A 244 17.01 -10.03 28.51
CA HIS A 244 18.13 -9.67 29.40
C HIS A 244 19.30 -9.00 28.64
N TYR A 245 19.65 -9.50 27.46
CA TYR A 245 20.69 -8.88 26.63
C TYR A 245 20.28 -7.50 26.08
N TYR A 246 19.01 -7.32 25.67
CA TYR A 246 18.50 -6.01 25.26
C TYR A 246 18.51 -5.00 26.42
N PHE A 247 18.10 -5.40 27.62
CA PHE A 247 18.15 -4.52 28.80
C PHE A 247 19.57 -4.13 29.19
N LYS A 248 20.54 -5.04 29.01
CA LYS A 248 21.96 -4.77 29.30
C LYS A 248 22.62 -3.87 28.26
N ALA A 249 22.25 -3.99 26.98
CA ALA A 249 22.78 -3.16 25.89
C ALA A 249 22.16 -1.76 25.85
N GLY A 250 20.89 -1.61 26.26
CA GLY A 250 20.13 -0.36 26.21
C GLY A 250 20.34 0.62 27.38
N GLY A 251 21.36 0.42 28.22
CA GLY A 251 21.64 1.32 29.37
C GLY A 251 21.21 0.78 30.74
N GLY A 252 20.79 -0.49 30.83
CA GLY A 252 20.49 -1.18 32.10
C GLY A 252 19.04 -1.05 32.56
N TYR A 253 18.67 -1.87 33.54
CA TYR A 253 17.31 -1.95 34.09
C TYR A 253 16.82 -0.64 34.72
N MET A 254 17.73 0.20 35.23
CA MET A 254 17.38 1.50 35.82
C MET A 254 16.84 2.49 34.78
N LEU A 255 17.44 2.51 33.58
CA LEU A 255 16.97 3.36 32.49
C LEU A 255 15.59 2.91 31.99
N PHE A 256 15.39 1.59 31.88
CA PHE A 256 14.09 1.03 31.48
C PHE A 256 12.99 1.34 32.49
N LEU A 257 13.25 1.17 33.79
CA LEU A 257 12.29 1.53 34.84
C LEU A 257 11.98 3.03 34.84
N PHE A 258 12.97 3.87 34.57
CA PHE A 258 12.77 5.32 34.44
C PHE A 258 11.89 5.67 33.24
N VAL A 259 12.12 5.06 32.07
CA VAL A 259 11.27 5.27 30.87
C VAL A 259 9.85 4.75 31.11
N LEU A 260 9.70 3.58 31.74
CA LEU A 260 8.40 3.04 32.10
C LEU A 260 7.65 3.97 33.08
N PHE A 261 8.36 4.54 34.05
CA PHE A 261 7.81 5.53 34.96
C PHE A 261 7.35 6.80 34.23
N LEU A 262 8.16 7.34 33.31
CA LEU A 262 7.76 8.49 32.50
C LEU A 262 6.52 8.17 31.64
N PHE A 263 6.41 6.96 31.12
CA PHE A 263 5.25 6.52 30.33
C PHE A 263 3.97 6.44 31.17
N ILE A 264 4.04 5.87 32.37
CA ILE A 264 2.91 5.85 33.32
C ILE A 264 2.53 7.27 33.73
N LEU A 265 3.51 8.13 34.01
CA LEU A 265 3.27 9.53 34.35
C LEU A 265 2.59 10.28 33.20
N MET A 266 3.01 10.04 31.95
CA MET A 266 2.38 10.62 30.77
C MET A 266 0.90 10.20 30.65
N ILE A 267 0.61 8.89 30.81
CA ILE A 267 -0.77 8.38 30.81
C ILE A 267 -1.58 9.03 31.94
N GLY A 268 -1.01 9.12 33.14
CA GLY A 268 -1.64 9.76 34.29
C GLY A 268 -1.99 11.23 34.02
N CYS A 269 -1.06 12.00 33.47
CA CYS A 269 -1.31 13.39 33.10
C CYS A 269 -2.43 13.53 32.04
N THR A 270 -2.51 12.62 31.07
CA THR A 270 -3.57 12.66 30.06
C THR A 270 -4.96 12.36 30.64
N ILE A 271 -5.06 11.36 31.52
CA ILE A 271 -6.32 11.03 32.21
C ILE A 271 -6.73 12.19 33.13
N PHE A 272 -5.76 12.75 33.87
CA PHE A 272 -6.01 13.89 34.75
C PHE A 272 -6.49 15.11 33.98
N ASN A 273 -5.89 15.43 32.83
CA ASN A 273 -6.32 16.55 32.00
C ASN A 273 -7.77 16.36 31.53
N GLY A 274 -8.14 15.17 31.07
CA GLY A 274 -9.51 14.86 30.66
C GLY A 274 -10.52 14.97 31.81
N TRP A 275 -10.16 14.45 33.00
CA TRP A 275 -11.01 14.54 34.18
C TRP A 275 -11.16 15.99 34.68
N TRP A 276 -10.06 16.75 34.72
CA TRP A 276 -10.04 18.15 35.12
C TRP A 276 -10.87 19.04 34.18
N LEU A 277 -10.76 18.82 32.87
CA LEU A 277 -11.57 19.54 31.88
C LEU A 277 -13.07 19.22 32.08
N GLY A 278 -13.42 17.96 32.34
CA GLY A 278 -14.78 17.55 32.65
C GLY A 278 -15.33 18.23 33.91
N TYR A 279 -14.54 18.26 34.99
CA TYR A 279 -14.89 18.94 36.24
C TYR A 279 -15.10 20.44 36.04
N TRP A 280 -14.22 21.09 35.26
CA TRP A 280 -14.32 22.51 34.98
C TRP A 280 -15.53 22.86 34.11
N ILE A 281 -15.84 22.04 33.11
CA ILE A 281 -17.06 22.17 32.30
C ILE A 281 -18.31 21.99 33.17
N GLN A 282 -18.29 21.08 34.13
CA GLN A 282 -19.42 20.85 35.03
C GLN A 282 -19.66 22.01 36.01
N GLN A 283 -18.62 22.76 36.38
CA GLN A 283 -18.77 24.00 37.15
C GLN A 283 -19.13 25.22 36.28
N GLY A 284 -18.68 25.25 35.03
CA GLY A 284 -19.00 26.30 34.05
C GLY A 284 -20.40 26.18 33.44
N ALA A 285 -20.96 24.97 33.38
CA ALA A 285 -22.35 24.71 33.04
C ALA A 285 -23.22 25.06 34.26
N GLY A 286 -23.53 26.35 34.39
CA GLY A 286 -24.40 26.86 35.45
C GLY A 286 -25.67 26.02 35.60
N VAL A 287 -25.87 25.48 36.79
CA VAL A 287 -27.13 24.89 37.22
C VAL A 287 -28.21 25.97 37.12
N SER A 288 -28.99 25.92 36.05
CA SER A 288 -30.30 26.56 35.96
C SER A 288 -31.35 25.47 36.12
N SER A 289 -31.58 25.05 37.36
CA SER A 289 -32.79 24.30 37.69
C SER A 289 -33.92 25.30 37.94
N PRO A 290 -35.02 25.28 37.18
CA PRO A 290 -36.18 26.12 37.46
C PRO A 290 -36.90 25.58 38.69
N ASP A 291 -37.35 26.51 39.53
CA ASP A 291 -38.30 26.28 40.61
C ASP A 291 -39.53 25.49 40.12
N THR A 292 -39.77 24.34 40.75
CA THR A 292 -41.15 23.87 41.00
C THR A 292 -41.28 23.57 42.48
N THR A 293 -41.66 24.61 43.20
CA THR A 293 -42.24 24.59 44.55
C THR A 293 -43.44 23.65 44.59
N ASN A 294 -43.32 22.56 45.34
CA ASN A 294 -44.46 21.78 45.85
C ASN A 294 -44.11 21.16 47.20
N ALA A 295 -44.25 21.95 48.28
CA ALA A 295 -44.49 21.49 49.66
C ALA A 295 -44.92 22.72 50.47
N ARG A 296 -46.22 22.91 50.72
CA ARG A 296 -46.93 22.51 51.96
C ARG A 296 -46.25 22.98 53.26
N SER A 297 -46.75 24.09 53.83
CA SER A 297 -47.27 24.15 55.21
C SER A 297 -47.82 25.56 55.55
N HIS A 298 -49.14 25.65 55.71
CA HIS A 298 -49.83 26.51 56.69
C HIS A 298 -51.14 25.77 56.99
N LEU A 299 -51.50 25.37 58.20
CA LEU A 299 -51.03 25.66 59.57
C LEU A 299 -49.52 25.69 59.79
#